data_AF-A0A0Q6ZRJ0-F1
#
_entry.id   AF-A0A0Q6ZRJ0-F1
#
_cell.length_a   1.000
_cell.length_b   1.000
_cell.length_c   1.000
_cell.angle_alpha   90.00
_cell.angle_beta   90.00
_cell.angle_gamma   90.00
#
_symmetry.space_group_name_H-M   'P 1'
#
loop_
_entity.id
_entity.type
_entity.pdbx_description
1 polymer ?
#
loop_
_entity_poly.entity_id
_entity_poly.type
_entity_poly.pdbx_seq_one_letter_code
_entity_poly.pdbx_strand_id
1 'polypeptide(L)'
;MLNMSNVDKIRSVADVIEALGGNAEIARYMGWQPSRVSEIKRRGQMKAQDFRSFLRMAEDKGVGTITADLLIDLHWVRPERFA
;
A
#
# COMPACT_ATOMS: atom_id res chain seq x y z
N MET A 1 -10.17 -14.07 -10.70
CA MET A 1 -9.08 -13.54 -11.53
C MET A 1 -8.77 -12.13 -11.05
N LEU A 2 -7.62 -11.91 -10.42
CA LEU A 2 -7.14 -10.54 -10.17
C LEU A 2 -6.76 -9.94 -11.52
N ASN A 3 -7.34 -8.79 -11.85
CA ASN A 3 -7.17 -8.12 -13.13
C ASN A 3 -5.73 -7.58 -13.21
N MET A 4 -4.84 -8.29 -13.92
CA MET A 4 -3.41 -7.94 -14.07
C MET A 4 -3.18 -6.57 -14.72
N SER A 5 -4.21 -5.96 -15.33
CA SER A 5 -4.14 -4.68 -16.02
C SER A 5 -3.99 -3.44 -15.13
N ASN A 6 -4.15 -3.57 -13.79
CA ASN A 6 -4.00 -2.44 -12.85
C ASN A 6 -2.64 -2.40 -12.14
N VAL A 7 -1.80 -3.43 -12.27
CA VAL A 7 -0.49 -3.51 -11.59
C VAL A 7 0.54 -2.58 -12.24
N ASP A 8 0.30 -2.17 -13.49
CA ASP A 8 1.32 -1.53 -14.32
C ASP A 8 1.70 -0.10 -13.92
N LYS A 9 0.95 0.58 -13.04
CA LYS A 9 1.42 1.84 -12.41
C LYS A 9 0.84 2.03 -11.01
N ILE A 10 1.49 1.46 -9.99
CA ILE A 10 1.27 1.86 -8.60
C ILE A 10 1.72 3.31 -8.44
N ARG A 11 0.78 4.23 -8.15
CA ARG A 11 1.05 5.68 -8.03
C ARG A 11 0.63 6.25 -6.68
N SER A 12 -0.08 5.47 -5.88
CA SER A 12 -0.63 5.91 -4.60
C SER A 12 -0.64 4.78 -3.58
N VAL A 13 -0.78 5.15 -2.31
CA VAL A 13 -1.02 4.18 -1.21
C VAL A 13 -2.32 3.39 -1.43
N ALA A 14 -3.32 3.96 -2.10
CA ALA A 14 -4.54 3.23 -2.43
C ALA A 14 -4.26 2.09 -3.42
N ASP A 15 -3.44 2.33 -4.43
CA ASP A 15 -3.06 1.30 -5.42
C ASP A 15 -2.27 0.15 -4.77
N VAL A 16 -1.35 0.48 -3.84
CA VAL A 16 -0.64 -0.53 -3.02
C VAL A 16 -1.64 -1.41 -2.26
N ILE A 17 -2.63 -0.78 -1.63
CA ILE A 17 -3.64 -1.49 -0.85
C ILE A 17 -4.48 -2.42 -1.72
N GLU A 18 -4.94 -1.95 -2.89
CA GLU A 18 -5.70 -2.77 -3.82
C GLU A 18 -4.86 -3.92 -4.38
N ALA A 19 -3.59 -3.68 -4.74
CA ALA A 19 -2.68 -4.70 -5.24
C ALA A 19 -2.43 -5.83 -4.21
N LEU A 20 -2.46 -5.50 -2.91
CA LEU A 20 -2.33 -6.49 -1.83
C LEU A 20 -3.66 -7.19 -1.46
N GLY A 21 -4.76 -6.90 -2.16
CA GLY A 21 -6.07 -7.54 -1.95
C GLY A 21 -7.04 -6.74 -1.09
N GLY A 22 -6.75 -5.45 -0.86
CA GLY A 22 -7.66 -4.51 -0.20
C GLY A 22 -7.60 -4.53 1.33
N ASN A 23 -8.45 -3.68 1.94
CA ASN A 23 -8.41 -3.37 3.37
C ASN A 23 -8.53 -4.61 4.27
N ALA A 24 -9.47 -5.51 3.98
CA ALA A 24 -9.75 -6.67 4.83
C ALA A 24 -8.59 -7.67 4.85
N GLU A 25 -7.97 -7.86 3.69
CA GLU A 25 -6.90 -8.83 3.51
C GLU A 25 -5.59 -8.36 4.16
N ILE A 26 -5.27 -7.06 4.02
CA ILE A 26 -4.16 -6.44 4.74
C ILE A 26 -4.42 -6.48 6.24
N ALA A 27 -5.63 -6.12 6.69
CA ALA A 27 -5.98 -6.15 8.11
C ALA A 27 -5.79 -7.54 8.72
N ARG A 28 -6.24 -8.58 8.01
CA ARG A 28 -6.06 -9.99 8.39
C ARG A 28 -4.58 -10.38 8.47
N TYR A 29 -3.79 -10.02 7.46
CA TYR A 29 -2.35 -10.34 7.42
C TYR A 29 -1.57 -9.64 8.55
N MET A 30 -1.90 -8.38 8.81
CA MET A 30 -1.19 -7.55 9.79
C MET A 30 -1.67 -7.74 11.24
N GLY A 31 -2.77 -8.47 11.46
CA GLY A 31 -3.45 -8.53 12.76
C GLY A 31 -4.02 -7.17 13.19
N TRP A 32 -4.46 -6.36 12.22
CA TRP A 32 -5.00 -5.01 12.46
C TRP A 32 -6.52 -4.98 12.32
N GLN A 33 -7.12 -3.89 12.82
CA GLN A 33 -8.50 -3.56 12.53
C GLN A 33 -8.62 -3.01 11.10
N PRO A 34 -9.66 -3.37 10.31
CA PRO A 34 -9.89 -2.83 8.97
C PRO A 34 -9.96 -1.29 8.91
N SER A 35 -10.42 -0.66 10.00
CA SER A 35 -10.47 0.80 10.14
C SER A 35 -9.09 1.46 10.06
N ARG A 36 -8.04 0.79 10.58
CA ARG A 36 -6.65 1.29 10.47
C ARG A 36 -6.18 1.32 9.02
N VAL A 37 -6.46 0.26 8.25
CA VAL A 37 -6.08 0.21 6.83
C VAL A 37 -6.88 1.24 6.02
N SER A 38 -8.17 1.39 6.33
CA SER A 38 -9.03 2.44 5.75
C SER A 38 -8.48 3.84 6.03
N GLU A 39 -7.98 4.09 7.24
CA GLU A 39 -7.37 5.37 7.60
C GLU A 39 -6.07 5.63 6.83
N ILE A 40 -5.19 4.63 6.68
CA ILE A 40 -3.97 4.71 5.86
C ILE A 40 -4.33 5.05 4.41
N LYS A 41 -5.31 4.33 3.84
CA LYS A 41 -5.83 4.58 2.49
C LYS A 41 -6.36 6.00 2.32
N ARG A 42 -7.20 6.45 3.27
CA ARG A 42 -7.83 7.78 3.24
C ARG A 42 -6.81 8.91 3.37
N ARG A 43 -5.81 8.75 4.25
CA ARG A 43 -4.74 9.74 4.43
C ARG A 43 -3.77 9.76 3.25
N GLY A 44 -3.72 8.68 2.46
CA GLY A 44 -2.75 8.52 1.37
C GLY A 44 -1.31 8.44 1.88
N GLN A 45 -1.11 8.12 3.17
CA GLN A 45 0.18 8.15 3.84
C GLN A 45 0.41 6.85 4.59
N MET A 46 1.55 6.23 4.35
CA MET A 46 2.01 5.05 5.08
C MET A 46 3.13 5.47 6.02
N LYS A 47 3.09 5.02 7.29
CA LYS A 47 4.19 5.30 8.22
C LYS A 47 5.37 4.38 7.89
N ALA A 48 6.60 4.89 8.00
CA ALA A 48 7.81 4.09 7.75
C ALA A 48 7.87 2.79 8.57
N GLN A 49 7.35 2.80 9.80
CA GLN A 49 7.23 1.62 10.67
C GLN A 49 6.40 0.47 10.05
N ASP A 50 5.51 0.77 9.10
CA ASP A 50 4.61 -0.21 8.50
C ASP A 50 5.21 -0.82 7.21
N PHE A 51 6.25 -0.22 6.62
CA PHE A 51 6.79 -0.63 5.31
C PHE A 51 7.23 -2.08 5.27
N ARG A 52 7.96 -2.51 6.30
CA ARG A 52 8.47 -3.88 6.38
C ARG A 52 7.36 -4.91 6.23
N SER A 53 6.21 -4.66 6.85
CA SER A 53 5.09 -5.58 6.80
C SER A 53 4.43 -5.60 5.42
N PHE A 54 4.28 -4.43 4.79
CA PHE A 54 3.77 -4.32 3.42
C PHE A 54 4.69 -5.00 2.40
N LEU A 55 6.02 -4.85 2.53
CA LEU A 55 7.00 -5.53 1.68
C LEU A 55 6.93 -7.05 1.84
N ARG A 56 6.86 -7.53 3.09
CA ARG A 56 6.72 -8.96 3.36
C ARG A 56 5.44 -9.54 2.76
N MET A 57 4.32 -8.82 2.89
CA MET A 57 3.06 -9.25 2.29
C MET A 57 3.11 -9.24 0.76
N ALA A 58 3.80 -8.26 0.16
CA ALA A 58 4.01 -8.21 -1.28
C ALA A 58 4.84 -9.40 -1.78
N GLU A 59 5.92 -9.74 -1.08
CA GLU A 59 6.75 -10.92 -1.35
C GLU A 59 5.94 -12.22 -1.25
N ASP A 60 5.21 -12.41 -0.15
CA ASP A 60 4.35 -13.59 0.08
C ASP A 60 3.29 -13.75 -1.03
N LYS A 61 2.87 -12.65 -1.65
CA LYS A 61 1.88 -12.62 -2.74
C LYS A 61 2.48 -12.58 -4.15
N GLY A 62 3.79 -12.53 -4.28
CA GLY A 62 4.46 -12.40 -5.58
C GLY A 62 4.23 -11.04 -6.27
N VAL A 63 3.91 -9.99 -5.53
CA VAL A 63 3.69 -8.63 -6.06
C VAL A 63 5.02 -7.86 -6.10
N GLY A 64 5.87 -8.21 -7.07
CA GLY A 64 7.23 -7.65 -7.20
C GLY A 64 7.30 -6.15 -7.50
N THR A 65 6.19 -5.52 -7.89
CA THR A 65 6.12 -4.07 -8.14
C THR A 65 6.16 -3.26 -6.84
N ILE A 66 5.79 -3.84 -5.69
CA ILE A 66 5.84 -3.14 -4.40
C ILE A 66 7.23 -3.29 -3.80
N THR A 67 8.07 -2.28 -4.00
CA THR A 67 9.46 -2.22 -3.53
C THR A 67 9.64 -1.20 -2.40
N ALA A 68 10.78 -1.26 -1.70
CA ALA A 68 11.10 -0.29 -0.66
C ALA A 68 11.18 1.15 -1.23
N ASP A 69 11.81 1.30 -2.40
CA ASP A 69 11.92 2.59 -3.09
C ASP A 69 10.54 3.18 -3.41
N LEU A 70 9.61 2.35 -3.91
CA LEU A 70 8.23 2.78 -4.14
C LEU A 70 7.55 3.26 -2.86
N LEU A 71 7.69 2.52 -1.75
CA LEU A 71 7.07 2.93 -0.49
C LEU A 71 7.66 4.24 0.07
N ILE A 72 8.96 4.47 -0.15
CA ILE A 72 9.65 5.73 0.19
C ILE A 72 9.10 6.88 -0.66
N ASP A 73 9.01 6.68 -1.98
CA ASP A 73 8.46 7.68 -2.90
C ASP A 73 7.02 8.07 -2.49
N LEU A 74 6.17 7.07 -2.21
CA LEU A 74 4.79 7.28 -1.78
C LEU A 74 4.67 7.90 -0.38
N HIS A 75 5.66 7.71 0.49
CA HIS A 75 5.70 8.32 1.82
C HIS A 75 6.05 9.80 1.76
N TRP A 76 6.91 10.19 0.83
CA TRP A 76 7.37 11.57 0.69
C TRP A 76 6.33 12.48 0.01
N VAL A 77 5.31 11.94 -0.66
CA VAL A 77 4.21 12.74 -1.25
C VAL A 77 3.32 13.31 -0.13
N ARG A 78 3.80 14.37 0.53
CA ARG A 78 2.91 15.42 1.03
C ARG A 78 2.35 16.15 -0.19
N PRO A 79 1.02 16.24 -0.35
CA PRO A 79 0.45 17.32 -1.13
C PRO A 79 0.58 18.59 -0.29
N GLU A 80 1.78 19.17 -0.23
CA GLU A 80 1.80 20.62 -0.21
C GLU A 80 1.29 21.01 -1.59
N ARG A 81 0.03 21.45 -1.59
CA ARG A 81 -0.52 22.30 -2.63
C ARG A 81 0.54 23.39 -2.91
N PHE A 82 1.35 23.18 -3.93
CA PHE A 82 1.90 24.27 -4.70
C PHE A 82 0.78 24.75 -5.62
N ALA A 83 -0.15 25.52 -5.02
CA ALA A 83 -1.05 26.49 -5.63
C ALA A 83 -1.87 27.16 -4.51
#